data_AF-A0A9P6RN31-F1
#
_entry.id   AF-A0A9P6RN31-F1
#
_cell.length_a   1.000
_cell.length_b   1.000
_cell.length_c   1.000
_cell.angle_alpha   90.00
_cell.angle_beta   90.00
_cell.angle_gamma   90.00
#
_symmetry.space_group_name_H-M   'P 1'
#
loop_
_entity.id
_entity.type
_entity.pdbx_description
1 polymer ?
#
loop_
_entity_poly.entity_id
_entity_poly.type
_entity_poly.pdbx_seq_one_letter_code
_entity_poly.pdbx_strand_id
1 'polypeptide(L)'
;MYIIVRPQRSYGPVQSAIAVLNLLSLLVGMILLFVGTFVYFAPAAIFVTSTLLPHLILVLGATISLVSFMGYYGVMNEKRWILWVHGLILLIAIALQITVGAIAFVYRNQGTEVLDDAWDRVFRSDPRVILDLESFFQCCGFEHVLDRPVPITCAIDRRYTAGCRENIQTAFQDSLQAIGVIGAILGGIELVSLLGAAVLFHRFDKQRYQRERDDGEESLVRALLDAQQVDRQIEQARLQRERQLQYEVLAGQVRAQTLARAHQEGLLDEDLGSGSGTGSGTRDPPPYGTFDNPSRKPRNSNKGGY
;
A
#
# COMPACT_ATOMS: atom_id res chain seq x y z
N MET A 1 30.05 -12.35 7.11
CA MET A 1 28.76 -12.02 7.75
C MET A 1 28.60 -10.50 7.71
N TYR A 2 27.88 -9.97 6.72
CA TYR A 2 27.65 -8.53 6.64
C TYR A 2 26.59 -8.18 7.69
N ILE A 3 27.01 -7.49 8.75
CA ILE A 3 26.07 -6.88 9.69
C ILE A 3 25.44 -5.71 8.94
N ILE A 4 24.24 -5.94 8.43
CA ILE A 4 23.37 -4.85 7.95
C ILE A 4 22.96 -4.09 9.21
N VAL A 5 23.78 -3.11 9.59
CA VAL A 5 23.39 -2.10 10.57
C VAL A 5 22.31 -1.27 9.89
N ARG A 6 21.04 -1.66 10.08
CA ARG A 6 19.95 -0.78 9.69
C ARG A 6 20.13 0.52 10.49
N PRO A 7 20.12 1.70 9.85
CA PRO A 7 20.23 2.96 10.57
C PRO A 7 19.18 2.99 11.69
N GLN A 8 19.58 3.46 12.87
CA GLN A 8 18.67 3.73 14.00
C GLN A 8 17.53 4.60 13.49
N ARG A 9 16.35 3.98 13.32
CA ARG A 9 15.17 4.63 12.76
C ARG A 9 14.63 5.55 13.84
N SER A 10 15.01 6.81 13.80
CA SER A 10 14.45 7.84 14.67
C SER A 10 13.00 8.07 14.25
N TYR A 11 12.08 7.31 14.84
CA TYR A 11 10.66 7.48 14.61
C TYR A 11 10.24 8.84 15.15
N GLY A 12 9.60 9.65 14.31
CA GLY A 12 8.98 10.87 14.78
C GLY A 12 7.86 10.54 15.79
N PRO A 13 7.51 11.47 16.71
CA PRO A 13 6.50 11.22 17.74
C PRO A 13 5.15 10.77 17.16
N VAL A 14 4.79 11.28 15.98
CA VAL A 14 3.58 10.91 15.24
C VAL A 14 3.60 9.45 14.79
N GLN A 15 4.74 8.94 14.31
CA GLN A 15 4.87 7.55 13.88
C GLN A 15 4.74 6.59 15.07
N SER A 16 5.40 6.92 16.18
CA SER A 16 5.32 6.13 17.41
C SER A 16 3.90 6.08 17.96
N ALA A 17 3.19 7.21 18.00
CA ALA A 17 1.80 7.26 18.46
C ALA A 17 0.87 6.38 17.61
N ILE A 18 0.91 6.52 16.28
CA ILE A 18 0.05 5.72 15.37
C ILE A 18 0.40 4.24 15.48
N ALA A 19 1.68 3.89 15.57
CA ALA A 19 2.10 2.49 15.71
C ALA A 19 1.58 1.88 17.02
N VAL A 20 1.66 2.60 18.14
CA VAL A 20 1.15 2.13 19.44
C VAL A 20 -0.37 2.02 19.44
N LEU A 21 -1.10 3.01 18.92
CA LEU A 21 -2.56 2.97 18.84
C LEU A 21 -3.06 1.78 18.00
N ASN A 22 -2.43 1.53 16.85
CA ASN A 22 -2.75 0.38 16.00
C ASN A 22 -2.35 -0.94 16.67
N LEU A 23 -1.24 -0.99 17.41
CA LEU A 23 -0.85 -2.21 18.14
C LEU A 23 -1.83 -2.55 19.26
N LEU A 24 -2.28 -1.56 20.04
CA LEU A 24 -3.30 -1.75 21.07
C LEU A 24 -4.63 -2.20 20.45
N SER A 25 -5.03 -1.59 19.34
CA SER A 25 -6.26 -1.97 18.60
C SER A 25 -6.17 -3.38 18.04
N LEU A 26 -4.99 -3.80 17.57
CA LEU A 26 -4.73 -5.17 17.13
C LEU A 26 -4.92 -6.16 18.28
N LEU A 27 -4.41 -5.86 19.48
CA LEU A 27 -4.60 -6.73 20.65
C LEU A 27 -6.08 -6.85 21.01
N VAL A 28 -6.83 -5.75 20.97
CA VAL A 28 -8.29 -5.77 21.20
C VAL A 28 -9.00 -6.64 20.16
N GLY A 29 -8.67 -6.49 18.87
CA GLY A 29 -9.24 -7.31 17.80
C GLY A 29 -8.94 -8.81 17.98
N MET A 30 -7.71 -9.17 18.39
CA MET A 30 -7.34 -10.56 18.67
C MET A 30 -8.10 -11.13 19.87
N ILE A 31 -8.33 -10.33 20.92
CA ILE A 31 -9.15 -10.73 22.06
C ILE A 31 -10.60 -10.97 21.62
N LEU A 32 -11.18 -10.09 20.79
CA LEU A 32 -12.53 -10.27 20.27
C LEU A 32 -12.66 -11.54 19.42
N LEU A 33 -11.65 -11.85 18.59
CA LEU A 33 -11.61 -13.10 17.82
C LEU A 33 -11.56 -14.33 18.73
N PHE A 34 -10.74 -14.28 19.79
CA PHE A 34 -10.66 -15.37 20.76
C PHE A 34 -11.99 -15.58 21.50
N VAL A 35 -12.59 -14.50 22.02
CA VAL A 35 -13.89 -14.54 22.71
C VAL A 35 -14.99 -15.00 21.76
N GLY A 36 -15.05 -14.46 20.54
CA GLY A 36 -16.04 -14.83 19.54
C GLY A 36 -15.95 -16.31 19.16
N THR A 37 -14.74 -16.82 18.99
CA THR A 37 -14.49 -18.25 18.71
C THR A 37 -14.91 -19.11 19.90
N PHE A 38 -14.56 -18.71 21.12
CA PHE A 38 -14.94 -19.43 22.34
C PHE A 38 -16.46 -19.51 22.49
N VAL A 39 -17.18 -18.40 22.29
CA VAL A 39 -18.65 -18.35 22.36
C VAL A 39 -19.27 -19.19 21.23
N TYR A 40 -18.72 -19.15 20.02
CA TYR A 40 -19.21 -19.93 18.88
C TYR A 40 -19.17 -21.44 19.14
N PHE A 41 -18.11 -21.94 19.78
CA PHE A 41 -17.94 -23.38 20.05
C PHE A 41 -18.46 -23.82 21.43
N ALA A 42 -18.87 -22.90 22.31
CA ALA A 42 -19.36 -23.25 23.64
C ALA A 42 -20.80 -23.81 23.57
N PRO A 43 -21.02 -25.10 23.86
CA PRO A 43 -22.33 -25.74 23.72
C PRO A 43 -23.39 -25.16 24.66
N ALA A 44 -22.99 -24.54 25.76
CA ALA A 44 -23.88 -23.85 26.70
C ALA A 44 -24.25 -22.42 26.26
N ALA A 45 -23.44 -21.77 25.40
CA ALA A 45 -23.68 -20.39 24.97
C ALA A 45 -24.68 -20.29 23.80
N ILE A 46 -24.76 -21.34 22.98
CA ILE A 46 -25.68 -21.43 21.82
C ILE A 46 -27.16 -21.43 22.27
N PHE A 47 -27.46 -21.88 23.49
CA PHE A 47 -28.83 -21.87 24.02
C PHE A 47 -29.32 -20.50 24.50
N VAL A 48 -28.41 -19.54 24.75
CA VAL A 48 -28.74 -18.24 25.35
C VAL A 48 -28.47 -17.08 24.37
N THR A 49 -27.68 -17.32 23.31
CA THR A 49 -27.31 -16.29 22.33
C THR A 49 -27.85 -16.62 20.95
N SER A 50 -28.44 -15.62 20.28
CA SER A 50 -28.83 -15.75 18.88
C SER A 50 -27.60 -16.15 18.05
N THR A 51 -27.77 -17.05 17.09
CA THR A 51 -26.67 -17.54 16.22
C THR A 51 -25.91 -16.40 15.54
N LEU A 52 -26.54 -15.24 15.36
CA LEU A 52 -25.97 -14.05 14.76
C LEU A 52 -24.89 -13.37 15.63
N LEU A 53 -25.04 -13.34 16.95
CA LEU A 53 -24.15 -12.60 17.86
C LEU A 53 -22.67 -13.03 17.75
N PRO A 54 -22.30 -14.33 17.86
CA PRO A 54 -20.90 -14.74 17.74
C PRO A 54 -20.31 -14.45 16.35
N HIS A 55 -21.11 -14.53 15.28
CA HIS A 55 -20.66 -14.18 13.93
C HIS A 55 -20.32 -12.69 13.83
N LEU A 56 -21.15 -11.80 14.41
CA LEU A 56 -20.88 -10.37 14.43
C LEU A 56 -19.59 -10.03 15.19
N ILE A 57 -19.37 -10.66 16.34
CA ILE A 57 -18.13 -10.48 17.13
C ILE A 57 -16.90 -10.93 16.33
N LEU A 58 -16.99 -12.07 15.64
CA LEU A 58 -15.89 -12.59 14.82
C LEU A 58 -15.58 -11.68 13.63
N VAL A 59 -16.59 -11.24 12.89
CA VAL A 59 -16.42 -10.33 11.75
C VAL A 59 -15.83 -9.00 12.22
N LEU A 60 -16.34 -8.44 13.31
CA LEU A 60 -15.84 -7.19 13.88
C LEU A 60 -14.39 -7.33 14.40
N GLY A 61 -14.08 -8.40 15.11
CA GLY A 61 -12.72 -8.68 15.57
C GLY A 61 -11.73 -8.85 14.41
N ALA A 62 -12.14 -9.54 13.34
CA ALA A 62 -11.33 -9.75 12.16
C ALA A 62 -11.05 -8.43 11.42
N THR A 63 -12.05 -7.59 11.22
CA THR A 63 -11.88 -6.30 10.54
C THR A 63 -11.00 -5.36 11.35
N ILE A 64 -11.20 -5.26 12.67
CA ILE A 64 -10.36 -4.46 13.57
C ILE A 64 -8.91 -4.95 13.51
N SER A 65 -8.66 -6.25 13.62
CA SER A 65 -7.32 -6.82 13.54
C SER A 65 -6.65 -6.55 12.19
N LEU A 66 -7.38 -6.71 11.08
CA LEU A 66 -6.84 -6.48 9.74
C LEU A 66 -6.45 -5.01 9.53
N VAL A 67 -7.33 -4.08 9.87
CA VAL A 67 -7.09 -2.63 9.72
C VAL A 67 -5.93 -2.18 10.60
N SER A 68 -5.89 -2.67 11.83
CA SER A 68 -4.83 -2.38 12.81
C SER A 68 -3.47 -2.92 12.35
N PHE A 69 -3.44 -4.14 11.81
CA PHE A 69 -2.23 -4.74 11.25
C PHE A 69 -1.70 -3.92 10.07
N MET A 70 -2.58 -3.49 9.15
CA MET A 70 -2.20 -2.62 8.03
C MET A 70 -1.66 -1.26 8.52
N GLY A 71 -2.28 -0.67 9.55
CA GLY A 71 -1.80 0.58 10.15
C GLY A 71 -0.40 0.45 10.74
N TYR A 72 -0.19 -0.56 11.59
CA TYR A 72 1.12 -0.83 12.18
C TYR A 72 2.18 -1.16 11.12
N TYR A 73 1.89 -2.09 10.21
CA TYR A 73 2.81 -2.51 9.15
C TYR A 73 3.12 -1.37 8.17
N GLY A 74 2.13 -0.53 7.86
CA GLY A 74 2.26 0.65 7.01
C GLY A 74 3.26 1.65 7.56
N VAL A 75 3.20 1.94 8.87
CA VAL A 75 4.17 2.81 9.55
C VAL A 75 5.56 2.18 9.59
N MET A 76 5.67 0.89 9.95
CA MET A 76 6.95 0.20 10.08
C MET A 76 7.70 0.01 8.75
N ASN A 77 7.00 -0.17 7.64
CA ASN A 77 7.62 -0.44 6.35
C ASN A 77 7.66 0.77 5.40
N GLU A 78 7.14 1.91 5.82
CA GLU A 78 7.06 3.15 5.03
C GLU A 78 6.41 2.93 3.64
N LYS A 79 5.49 1.96 3.56
CA LYS A 79 4.79 1.60 2.32
C LYS A 79 3.55 2.46 2.17
N ARG A 80 3.63 3.51 1.35
CA ARG A 80 2.51 4.44 1.11
C ARG A 80 1.22 3.79 0.69
N TRP A 81 1.29 2.77 -0.17
CA TRP A 81 0.10 2.07 -0.64
C TRP A 81 -0.66 1.44 0.54
N ILE A 82 0.06 0.86 1.51
CA ILE A 82 -0.55 0.27 2.71
C ILE A 82 -1.16 1.35 3.61
N LEU A 83 -0.48 2.49 3.79
CA LEU A 83 -1.02 3.64 4.52
C LEU A 83 -2.27 4.24 3.83
N TRP A 84 -2.29 4.27 2.50
CA TRP A 84 -3.43 4.75 1.73
C TRP A 84 -4.64 3.83 1.88
N VAL A 85 -4.43 2.51 1.77
CA VAL A 85 -5.49 1.51 2.01
C VAL A 85 -6.00 1.60 3.45
N HIS A 86 -5.11 1.70 4.44
CA HIS A 86 -5.49 1.89 5.84
C HIS A 86 -6.35 3.16 6.04
N GLY A 87 -5.93 4.30 5.48
CA GLY A 87 -6.68 5.54 5.53
C GLY A 87 -8.05 5.45 4.83
N LEU A 88 -8.12 4.78 3.68
CA LEU A 88 -9.38 4.57 2.96
C LEU A 88 -10.37 3.73 3.78
N ILE A 89 -9.90 2.65 4.42
CA ILE A 89 -10.77 1.81 5.25
C ILE A 89 -11.27 2.59 6.47
N LEU A 90 -10.40 3.37 7.14
CA LEU A 90 -10.82 4.25 8.25
C LEU A 90 -11.86 5.28 7.80
N LEU A 91 -11.70 5.88 6.62
CA LEU A 91 -12.67 6.82 6.08
C LEU A 91 -14.05 6.17 5.88
N ILE A 92 -14.07 4.94 5.35
CA ILE A 92 -15.31 4.17 5.18
C ILE A 92 -15.92 3.84 6.55
N ALA A 93 -15.10 3.45 7.54
CA ALA A 93 -15.57 3.14 8.90
C ALA A 93 -16.23 4.36 9.55
N ILE A 94 -15.62 5.55 9.47
CA ILE A 94 -16.20 6.80 9.96
C ILE A 94 -17.53 7.10 9.26
N ALA A 95 -17.61 6.94 7.93
CA ALA A 95 -18.86 7.16 7.20
C ALA A 95 -19.98 6.20 7.63
N LEU A 96 -19.65 4.92 7.83
CA LEU A 96 -20.58 3.93 8.36
C LEU A 96 -21.03 4.28 9.78
N GLN A 97 -20.10 4.71 10.62
CA GLN A 97 -20.40 5.10 12.00
C GLN A 97 -21.33 6.30 12.07
N ILE A 98 -21.10 7.32 11.23
CA ILE A 98 -22.00 8.47 11.09
C ILE A 98 -23.37 8.02 10.58
N THR A 99 -23.42 7.11 9.60
CA THR A 99 -24.68 6.60 9.04
C THR A 99 -25.50 5.85 10.08
N VAL A 100 -24.87 4.93 10.83
CA VAL A 100 -25.52 4.19 11.93
C VAL A 100 -25.99 5.16 13.01
N GLY A 101 -25.16 6.13 13.40
CA GLY A 101 -25.53 7.16 14.37
C GLY A 101 -26.72 8.02 13.91
N ALA A 102 -26.77 8.38 12.63
CA ALA A 102 -27.87 9.14 12.05
C ALA A 102 -29.18 8.34 12.02
N ILE A 103 -29.12 7.06 11.62
CA ILE A 103 -30.27 6.14 11.66
C ILE A 103 -30.76 6.01 13.11
N ALA A 104 -29.87 5.73 14.06
CA ALA A 104 -30.22 5.63 15.47
C ALA A 104 -30.89 6.92 15.99
N PHE A 105 -30.40 8.09 15.58
CA PHE A 105 -30.97 9.37 15.97
C PHE A 105 -32.38 9.60 15.40
N VAL A 106 -32.62 9.25 14.13
CA VAL A 106 -33.93 9.41 13.49
C VAL A 106 -34.97 8.48 14.13
N TYR A 107 -34.61 7.21 14.33
CA TYR A 107 -35.55 6.20 14.84
C TYR A 107 -35.75 6.23 16.35
N ARG A 108 -35.00 7.03 17.11
CA ARG A 108 -35.13 7.11 18.58
C ARG A 108 -36.56 7.46 19.05
N ASN A 109 -37.32 8.22 18.25
CA ASN A 109 -38.69 8.66 18.55
C ASN A 109 -39.77 7.80 17.84
N GLN A 110 -39.45 7.15 16.73
CA GLN A 110 -40.38 6.30 15.96
C GLN A 110 -40.27 4.81 16.33
N GLY A 111 -39.34 4.47 17.24
CA GLY A 111 -39.05 3.09 17.61
C GLY A 111 -40.25 2.32 18.16
N THR A 112 -41.27 3.00 18.71
CA THR A 112 -42.47 2.32 19.24
C THR A 112 -43.27 1.58 18.19
N GLU A 113 -43.55 2.22 17.06
CA GLU A 113 -44.35 1.62 15.98
C GLU A 113 -43.57 0.50 15.29
N VAL A 114 -42.28 0.74 15.05
CA VAL A 114 -41.38 -0.28 14.47
C VAL A 114 -41.24 -1.49 15.39
N LEU A 115 -41.18 -1.26 16.71
CA LEU A 115 -41.07 -2.31 17.70
C LEU A 115 -42.39 -3.10 17.83
N ASP A 116 -43.54 -2.45 17.73
CA ASP A 116 -44.85 -3.11 17.70
C ASP A 116 -45.00 -4.02 16.48
N ASP A 117 -44.68 -3.49 15.29
CA ASP A 117 -44.69 -4.25 14.03
C ASP A 117 -43.71 -5.44 14.09
N ALA A 118 -42.53 -5.25 14.67
CA ALA A 118 -41.55 -6.31 14.85
C ALA A 118 -42.06 -7.36 15.86
N TRP A 119 -42.66 -6.93 16.97
CA TRP A 119 -43.27 -7.82 17.96
C TRP A 119 -44.38 -8.65 17.33
N ASP A 120 -45.26 -8.05 16.53
CA ASP A 120 -46.35 -8.75 15.85
C ASP A 120 -45.84 -9.82 14.88
N ARG A 121 -44.81 -9.49 14.09
CA ARG A 121 -44.19 -10.43 13.14
C ARG A 121 -43.57 -11.62 13.88
N VAL A 122 -42.80 -11.36 14.93
CA VAL A 122 -42.12 -12.40 15.72
C VAL A 122 -43.14 -13.26 16.46
N PHE A 123 -44.17 -12.65 17.05
CA PHE A 123 -45.26 -13.35 17.71
C PHE A 123 -45.95 -14.36 16.77
N ARG A 124 -46.13 -14.00 15.48
CA ARG A 124 -46.72 -14.91 14.47
C ARG A 124 -45.74 -15.95 13.93
N SER A 125 -44.46 -15.62 13.79
CA SER A 125 -43.48 -16.50 13.16
C SER A 125 -42.83 -17.48 14.13
N ASP A 126 -42.41 -17.01 15.31
CA ASP A 126 -41.73 -17.81 16.33
C ASP A 126 -42.02 -17.29 17.75
N PRO A 127 -43.10 -17.79 18.38
CA PRO A 127 -43.49 -17.38 19.73
C PRO A 127 -42.43 -17.67 20.81
N ARG A 128 -41.45 -18.55 20.55
CA ARG A 128 -40.39 -18.84 21.53
C ARG A 128 -39.50 -17.63 21.76
N VAL A 129 -39.28 -16.82 20.71
CA VAL A 129 -38.51 -15.59 20.82
C VAL A 129 -39.24 -14.59 21.73
N ILE A 130 -40.57 -14.50 21.66
CA ILE A 130 -41.36 -13.66 22.57
C ILE A 130 -41.21 -14.15 24.02
N LEU A 131 -41.30 -15.45 24.27
CA LEU A 131 -41.08 -16.03 25.60
C LEU A 131 -39.70 -15.65 26.18
N ASP A 132 -38.64 -15.74 25.36
CA ASP A 132 -37.29 -15.37 25.77
C ASP A 132 -37.16 -13.86 26.03
N LEU A 133 -37.79 -13.03 25.20
CA LEU A 133 -37.83 -11.57 25.38
C LEU A 133 -38.59 -11.16 26.65
N GLU A 134 -39.76 -11.74 26.89
CA GLU A 134 -40.56 -11.53 28.11
C GLU A 134 -39.78 -11.92 29.37
N SER A 135 -39.06 -13.05 29.32
CA SER A 135 -38.19 -13.47 30.42
C SER A 135 -36.96 -12.58 30.59
N PHE A 136 -36.37 -12.07 29.50
CA PHE A 136 -35.18 -11.24 29.53
C PHE A 136 -35.47 -9.83 30.06
N PHE A 137 -36.56 -9.22 29.59
CA PHE A 137 -36.97 -7.86 29.99
C PHE A 137 -37.90 -7.84 31.21
N GLN A 138 -38.23 -9.00 31.79
CA GLN A 138 -39.08 -9.14 32.98
C GLN A 138 -40.44 -8.45 32.84
N CYS A 139 -41.12 -8.73 31.73
CA CYS A 139 -42.39 -8.13 31.33
C CYS A 139 -43.27 -9.18 30.65
N CYS A 140 -44.56 -8.88 30.46
CA CYS A 140 -45.47 -9.75 29.69
C CYS A 140 -46.26 -8.90 28.71
N GLY A 141 -46.50 -9.43 27.51
CA GLY A 141 -47.17 -8.73 26.42
C GLY A 141 -46.43 -7.48 25.94
N PHE A 142 -46.84 -6.91 24.82
CA PHE A 142 -46.15 -5.73 24.28
C PHE A 142 -46.59 -4.44 24.97
N GLU A 143 -47.82 -4.00 24.75
CA GLU A 143 -48.32 -2.73 25.32
C GLU A 143 -48.77 -2.89 26.78
N HIS A 144 -49.36 -4.03 27.10
CA HIS A 144 -49.85 -4.38 28.43
C HIS A 144 -49.82 -5.89 28.61
N VAL A 145 -49.98 -6.36 29.86
CA VAL A 145 -49.77 -7.77 30.24
C VAL A 145 -50.65 -8.81 29.54
N LEU A 146 -51.70 -8.37 28.84
CA LEU A 146 -52.61 -9.22 28.06
C LEU A 146 -52.46 -9.05 26.55
N ASP A 147 -51.59 -8.15 26.08
CA ASP A 147 -51.35 -7.89 24.66
C ASP A 147 -50.34 -8.88 24.07
N ARG A 148 -50.83 -9.92 23.40
CA ARG A 148 -50.03 -10.97 22.75
C ARG A 148 -48.93 -11.61 23.65
N PRO A 149 -49.24 -12.02 24.92
CA PRO A 149 -48.26 -12.63 25.81
C PRO A 149 -47.98 -14.10 25.47
N VAL A 150 -46.77 -14.61 25.81
CA VAL A 150 -46.41 -16.02 25.57
C VAL A 150 -45.68 -16.65 26.78
N PRO A 151 -46.31 -17.58 27.54
CA PRO A 151 -47.67 -18.09 27.38
C PRO A 151 -48.71 -17.08 27.88
N ILE A 152 -49.99 -17.34 27.60
CA ILE A 152 -51.12 -16.51 28.05
C ILE A 152 -51.11 -16.27 29.57
N THR A 153 -50.56 -17.22 30.34
CA THR A 153 -50.43 -17.15 31.81
C THR A 153 -49.18 -16.40 32.30
N CYS A 154 -48.36 -15.82 31.42
CA CYS A 154 -47.09 -15.13 31.75
C CYS A 154 -47.23 -14.21 32.98
N ALA A 155 -48.23 -13.32 32.97
CA ALA A 155 -48.43 -12.33 34.03
C ALA A 155 -48.70 -12.96 35.41
N ILE A 156 -49.37 -14.13 35.42
CA ILE A 156 -49.71 -14.86 36.64
C ILE A 156 -48.51 -15.68 37.13
N ASP A 157 -47.90 -16.43 36.21
CA ASP A 157 -46.82 -17.36 36.53
C ASP A 157 -45.53 -16.63 36.95
N ARG A 158 -45.23 -15.49 36.30
CA ARG A 158 -44.03 -14.69 36.54
C ARG A 158 -44.25 -13.48 37.45
N ARG A 159 -45.50 -13.12 37.73
CA ARG A 159 -45.90 -11.93 38.51
C ARG A 159 -45.38 -10.60 37.93
N TYR A 160 -45.25 -10.51 36.61
CA TYR A 160 -44.92 -9.25 35.94
C TYR A 160 -46.18 -8.41 35.75
N THR A 161 -46.10 -7.12 36.09
CA THR A 161 -47.25 -6.18 36.07
C THR A 161 -47.16 -5.13 34.98
N ALA A 162 -46.09 -5.13 34.17
CA ALA A 162 -45.85 -4.16 33.11
C ALA A 162 -45.76 -4.83 31.73
N GLY A 163 -46.19 -4.11 30.70
CA GLY A 163 -45.96 -4.45 29.30
C GLY A 163 -44.49 -4.27 28.92
N CYS A 164 -44.03 -5.02 27.93
CA CYS A 164 -42.64 -5.01 27.50
C CYS A 164 -42.19 -3.71 26.82
N ARG A 165 -43.12 -2.88 26.30
CA ARG A 165 -42.77 -1.63 25.63
C ARG A 165 -41.86 -0.75 26.49
N GLU A 166 -42.23 -0.46 27.73
CA GLU A 166 -41.51 0.48 28.60
C GLU A 166 -40.14 -0.07 29.03
N ASN A 167 -40.09 -1.36 29.40
CA ASN A 167 -38.85 -2.02 29.80
C ASN A 167 -37.86 -2.11 28.65
N ILE A 168 -38.35 -2.45 27.45
CA ILE A 168 -37.53 -2.48 26.24
C ILE A 168 -37.03 -1.06 25.92
N GLN A 169 -37.91 -0.06 25.91
CA GLN A 169 -37.50 1.31 25.62
C GLN A 169 -36.44 1.84 26.59
N THR A 170 -36.61 1.60 27.88
CA THR A 170 -35.65 2.04 28.90
C THR A 170 -34.30 1.34 28.70
N ALA A 171 -34.31 0.02 28.51
CA ALA A 171 -33.09 -0.75 28.25
C ALA A 171 -32.39 -0.31 26.95
N PHE A 172 -33.16 0.00 25.89
CA PHE A 172 -32.62 0.52 24.65
C PHE A 172 -32.05 1.92 24.81
N GLN A 173 -32.69 2.83 25.54
CA GLN A 173 -32.18 4.19 25.77
C GLN A 173 -30.85 4.17 26.52
N ASP A 174 -30.76 3.38 27.59
CA ASP A 174 -29.53 3.22 28.37
C ASP A 174 -28.41 2.62 27.52
N SER A 175 -28.73 1.60 26.73
CA SER A 175 -27.77 0.95 25.83
C SER A 175 -27.33 1.86 24.69
N LEU A 176 -28.25 2.63 24.08
CA LEU A 176 -27.95 3.58 23.01
C LEU A 176 -27.04 4.70 23.50
N GLN A 177 -27.20 5.17 24.74
CA GLN A 177 -26.31 6.16 25.32
C GLN A 177 -24.89 5.60 25.48
N ALA A 178 -24.77 4.38 26.03
CA ALA A 178 -23.47 3.72 26.17
C ALA A 178 -22.80 3.45 24.81
N ILE A 179 -23.53 2.88 23.85
CA ILE A 179 -23.06 2.63 22.48
C ILE A 179 -22.68 3.95 21.79
N GLY A 180 -23.45 5.00 22.00
CA GLY A 180 -23.18 6.34 21.45
C GLY A 180 -21.87 6.93 21.98
N VAL A 181 -21.61 6.84 23.28
CA VAL A 181 -20.35 7.31 23.90
C VAL A 181 -19.16 6.48 23.41
N ILE A 182 -19.27 5.16 23.42
CA ILE A 182 -18.21 4.26 22.91
C ILE A 182 -17.93 4.55 21.43
N GLY A 183 -18.99 4.75 20.65
CA GLY A 183 -18.90 5.15 19.25
C GLY A 183 -18.16 6.46 19.07
N ALA A 184 -18.53 7.51 19.82
CA ALA A 184 -17.87 8.81 19.71
C ALA A 184 -16.36 8.73 20.03
N ILE A 185 -15.98 7.96 21.06
CA ILE A 185 -14.57 7.72 21.41
C ILE A 185 -13.86 7.00 20.25
N LEU A 186 -14.46 5.94 19.72
CA LEU A 186 -13.91 5.19 18.59
C LEU A 186 -13.72 6.09 17.37
N GLY A 187 -14.73 6.88 17.00
CA GLY A 187 -14.64 7.81 15.87
C GLY A 187 -13.56 8.88 16.06
N GLY A 188 -13.33 9.33 17.31
CA GLY A 188 -12.21 10.21 17.64
C GLY A 188 -10.84 9.55 17.41
N ILE A 189 -10.67 8.30 17.85
CA ILE A 189 -9.45 7.51 17.64
C ILE A 189 -9.21 7.27 16.14
N GLU A 190 -10.26 6.92 15.40
CA GLU A 190 -10.22 6.72 13.95
C GLU A 190 -9.81 8.02 13.22
N LEU A 191 -10.36 9.16 13.64
CA LEU A 191 -10.01 10.46 13.07
C LEU A 191 -8.55 10.82 13.31
N VAL A 192 -8.05 10.64 14.54
CA VAL A 192 -6.63 10.86 14.87
C VAL A 192 -5.73 9.95 14.03
N SER A 193 -6.10 8.68 13.88
CA SER A 193 -5.37 7.70 13.08
C SER A 193 -5.38 8.07 11.59
N LEU A 194 -6.51 8.54 11.06
CA LEU A 194 -6.66 8.99 9.68
C LEU A 194 -5.82 10.23 9.39
N LEU A 195 -5.88 11.25 10.26
CA LEU A 195 -5.06 12.45 10.15
C LEU A 195 -3.57 12.11 10.22
N GLY A 196 -3.20 11.24 11.16
CA GLY A 196 -1.84 10.72 11.28
C GLY A 196 -1.36 10.00 10.02
N ALA A 197 -2.19 9.10 9.47
CA ALA A 197 -1.91 8.39 8.24
C ALA A 197 -1.77 9.34 7.04
N ALA A 198 -2.60 10.38 6.95
CA ALA A 198 -2.53 11.40 5.91
C ALA A 198 -1.24 12.21 5.99
N VAL A 199 -0.83 12.64 7.20
CA VAL A 199 0.44 13.33 7.42
C VAL A 199 1.62 12.45 7.01
N LEU A 200 1.62 11.18 7.41
CA LEU A 200 2.68 10.23 7.03
C LEU A 200 2.69 9.96 5.53
N PHE A 201 1.52 9.80 4.91
CA PHE A 201 1.39 9.63 3.47
C PHE A 201 2.01 10.81 2.73
N HIS A 202 1.68 12.05 3.11
CA HIS A 202 2.20 13.26 2.47
C HIS A 202 3.71 13.45 2.68
N ARG A 203 4.21 13.09 3.88
CA ARG A 203 5.65 13.10 4.18
C ARG A 203 6.40 12.10 3.31
N PHE A 204 5.92 10.87 3.26
CA PHE A 204 6.51 9.88 2.39
C PHE A 204 6.42 10.39 0.97
N ASP A 205 5.27 10.89 0.50
CA ASP A 205 5.07 11.33 -0.88
C ASP A 205 6.11 12.34 -1.34
N LYS A 206 6.27 13.40 -0.54
CA LYS A 206 7.30 14.41 -0.72
C LYS A 206 8.70 13.80 -0.82
N GLN A 207 9.05 12.83 0.03
CA GLN A 207 10.38 12.18 -0.01
C GLN A 207 10.64 11.34 -1.27
N ARG A 208 9.61 10.82 -1.95
CA ARG A 208 9.85 10.16 -3.27
C ARG A 208 9.92 11.18 -4.37
N TYR A 209 9.04 12.19 -4.34
CA TYR A 209 9.11 13.25 -5.33
C TYR A 209 10.50 13.91 -5.32
N GLN A 210 11.04 14.18 -4.13
CA GLN A 210 12.42 14.67 -3.97
C GLN A 210 13.45 13.69 -4.52
N ARG A 211 13.39 12.40 -4.16
CA ARG A 211 14.30 11.38 -4.70
C ARG A 211 14.24 11.27 -6.23
N GLU A 212 13.04 11.20 -6.81
CA GLU A 212 12.85 11.14 -8.26
C GLU A 212 13.38 12.40 -8.95
N ARG A 213 13.28 13.57 -8.31
CA ARG A 213 13.85 14.82 -8.80
C ARG A 213 15.37 14.81 -8.73
N ASP A 214 15.95 14.44 -7.60
CA ASP A 214 17.39 14.39 -7.38
C ASP A 214 18.06 13.36 -8.32
N ASP A 215 17.45 12.17 -8.47
CA ASP A 215 17.88 11.15 -9.43
C ASP A 215 17.79 11.66 -10.88
N GLY A 216 16.76 12.46 -11.18
CA GLY A 216 16.58 13.12 -12.48
C GLY A 216 17.67 14.16 -12.76
N GLU A 217 17.95 15.04 -11.81
CA GLU A 217 19.03 16.04 -11.89
C GLU A 217 20.39 15.34 -12.07
N GLU A 218 20.68 14.28 -11.30
CA GLU A 218 21.92 13.52 -11.43
C GLU A 218 22.05 12.84 -12.79
N SER A 219 20.97 12.23 -13.31
CA SER A 219 20.97 11.61 -14.63
C SER A 219 21.18 12.61 -15.77
N LEU A 220 20.60 13.82 -15.66
CA LEU A 220 20.79 14.90 -16.64
C LEU A 220 22.23 15.42 -16.62
N VAL A 221 22.81 15.63 -15.43
CA VAL A 221 24.20 16.07 -15.29
C VAL A 221 25.16 15.05 -15.90
N ARG A 222 24.94 13.76 -15.67
CA ARG A 222 25.74 12.68 -16.29
C ARG A 222 25.63 12.71 -17.81
N ALA A 223 24.42 12.84 -18.36
CA ALA A 223 24.22 12.92 -19.80
C ALA A 223 24.89 14.16 -20.45
N LEU A 224 24.87 15.31 -19.77
CA LEU A 224 25.55 16.53 -20.23
C LEU A 224 27.08 16.37 -20.20
N LEU A 225 27.62 15.75 -19.16
CA LEU A 225 29.06 15.47 -19.07
C LEU A 225 29.51 14.52 -20.18
N ASP A 226 28.74 13.47 -20.46
CA ASP A 226 29.03 12.53 -21.54
C ASP A 226 29.01 13.23 -22.91
N ALA A 227 28.01 14.08 -23.16
CA ALA A 227 27.93 14.86 -24.40
C ALA A 227 29.14 15.80 -24.55
N GLN A 228 29.50 16.53 -23.50
CA GLN A 228 30.65 17.44 -23.52
C GLN A 228 31.99 16.68 -23.68
N GLN A 229 32.07 15.45 -23.19
CA GLN A 229 33.24 14.60 -23.37
C GLN A 229 33.37 14.12 -24.82
N VAL A 230 32.26 13.75 -25.46
CA VAL A 230 32.24 13.35 -26.88
C VAL A 230 32.63 14.52 -27.77
N ASP A 231 32.12 15.73 -27.53
CA ASP A 231 32.49 16.91 -28.32
C ASP A 231 34.00 17.19 -28.25
N ARG A 232 34.58 17.10 -27.05
CA ARG A 232 36.03 17.25 -26.85
C ARG A 232 36.83 16.19 -27.62
N GLN A 233 36.36 14.94 -27.68
CA GLN A 233 37.01 13.89 -28.45
C GLN A 233 36.95 14.16 -29.96
N ILE A 234 35.80 14.62 -30.47
CA ILE A 234 35.63 14.95 -31.89
C ILE A 234 36.57 16.09 -32.28
N GLU A 235 36.70 17.13 -31.45
CA GLU A 235 37.57 18.26 -31.72
C GLU A 235 39.05 17.86 -31.72
N GLN A 236 39.48 17.03 -30.76
CA GLN A 236 40.84 16.48 -30.74
C GLN A 236 41.14 15.62 -31.98
N ALA A 237 40.20 14.78 -32.41
CA ALA A 237 40.34 13.95 -33.60
C ALA A 237 40.46 14.80 -34.88
N ARG A 238 39.69 15.89 -34.99
CA ARG A 238 39.80 16.86 -36.10
C ARG A 238 41.17 17.50 -36.16
N LEU A 239 41.68 18.02 -35.03
CA LEU A 239 43.01 18.64 -34.95
C LEU A 239 44.16 17.66 -35.24
N GLN A 240 44.04 16.40 -34.83
CA GLN A 240 45.01 15.36 -35.20
C GLN A 240 45.03 15.11 -36.71
N ARG A 241 43.84 15.05 -37.34
CA ARG A 241 43.70 14.86 -38.78
C ARG A 241 44.27 16.02 -39.58
N GLU A 242 44.04 17.26 -39.16
CA GLU A 242 44.63 18.45 -39.79
C GLU A 242 46.16 18.44 -39.71
N ARG A 243 46.72 18.09 -38.55
CA ARG A 243 48.19 17.94 -38.41
C ARG A 243 48.75 16.84 -39.31
N GLN A 244 48.08 15.68 -39.40
CA GLN A 244 48.51 14.61 -40.30
C GLN A 244 48.53 15.08 -41.76
N LEU A 245 47.48 15.77 -42.20
CA LEU A 245 47.42 16.32 -43.55
C LEU A 245 48.54 17.34 -43.79
N GLN A 246 48.86 18.21 -42.82
CA GLN A 246 50.00 19.12 -42.92
C GLN A 246 51.34 18.39 -43.08
N TYR A 247 51.56 17.32 -42.31
CA TYR A 247 52.78 16.52 -42.42
C TYR A 247 52.88 15.81 -43.78
N GLU A 248 51.79 15.27 -44.31
CA GLU A 248 51.76 14.64 -45.63
C GLU A 248 52.08 15.65 -46.75
N VAL A 249 51.50 16.85 -46.70
CA VAL A 249 51.80 17.93 -47.66
C VAL A 249 53.27 18.35 -47.58
N LEU A 250 53.80 18.54 -46.37
CA LEU A 250 55.20 18.91 -46.18
C LEU A 250 56.15 17.82 -46.69
N ALA A 251 55.88 16.55 -46.39
CA ALA A 251 56.66 15.42 -46.89
C ALA A 251 56.60 15.32 -48.43
N GLY A 252 55.45 15.61 -49.03
CA GLY A 252 55.28 15.71 -50.48
C GLY A 252 56.16 16.82 -51.10
N GLN A 253 56.18 18.01 -50.49
CA GLN A 253 57.05 19.12 -50.94
C GLN A 253 58.54 18.78 -50.84
N VAL A 254 58.97 18.17 -49.73
CA VAL A 254 60.37 17.77 -49.53
C VAL A 254 60.78 16.74 -50.58
N ARG A 255 59.97 15.70 -50.84
CA ARG A 255 60.24 14.71 -51.89
C ARG A 255 60.36 15.35 -53.29
N ALA A 256 59.47 16.29 -53.61
CA ALA A 256 59.52 16.99 -54.88
C ALA A 256 60.81 17.82 -55.02
N GLN A 257 61.22 18.52 -53.96
CA GLN A 257 62.49 19.25 -53.95
C GLN A 257 63.72 18.33 -54.05
N THR A 258 63.74 17.18 -53.37
CA THR A 258 64.88 16.26 -53.44
C THR A 258 65.00 15.63 -54.83
N LEU A 259 63.89 15.27 -55.48
CA LEU A 259 63.89 14.79 -56.87
C LEU A 259 64.39 15.86 -57.85
N ALA A 260 63.92 17.10 -57.70
CA ALA A 260 64.40 18.21 -58.53
C ALA A 260 65.92 18.44 -58.37
N ARG A 261 66.44 18.34 -57.13
CA ARG A 261 67.88 18.47 -56.83
C ARG A 261 68.69 17.31 -57.42
N ALA A 262 68.20 16.07 -57.30
CA ALA A 262 68.86 14.89 -57.85
C ALA A 262 68.96 14.93 -59.39
N HIS A 263 67.93 15.46 -60.06
CA HIS A 263 67.96 15.70 -61.51
C HIS A 263 69.02 16.75 -61.90
N GLN A 264 69.28 17.74 -61.05
CA GLN A 264 70.22 18.82 -61.31
C GLN A 264 71.69 18.40 -61.09
N GLU A 265 71.94 17.40 -60.24
CA GLU A 265 73.27 16.82 -59.99
C GLU A 265 73.63 15.66 -60.95
N GLY A 266 72.76 15.32 -61.91
CA GLY A 266 73.06 14.33 -62.97
C GLY A 266 73.17 12.88 -62.48
N LEU A 267 72.47 12.53 -61.39
CA LEU A 267 72.60 11.23 -60.70
C LEU A 267 71.57 10.16 -61.11
N LEU A 268 70.75 10.39 -62.13
CA LEU A 268 69.81 9.40 -62.66
C LEU A 268 69.91 9.34 -64.19
N ASP A 269 70.78 8.48 -64.69
CA ASP A 269 70.59 7.85 -66.00
C ASP A 269 69.51 6.77 -65.85
N GLU A 270 68.49 6.84 -66.70
CA GLU A 270 67.44 5.85 -66.85
C GLU A 270 68.01 4.55 -67.45
N ASP A 271 67.57 3.41 -66.91
CA ASP A 271 67.23 2.28 -67.78
C ASP A 271 66.02 1.50 -67.23
N LEU A 272 65.03 1.34 -68.11
CA LEU A 272 63.78 0.60 -67.95
C LEU A 272 64.01 -0.90 -68.20
N GLY A 273 63.30 -1.79 -67.48
CA GLY A 273 63.30 -3.21 -67.82
C GLY A 273 62.33 -4.09 -67.04
N SER A 274 61.27 -4.52 -67.72
CA SER A 274 60.21 -5.45 -67.30
C SER A 274 60.72 -6.85 -66.91
N GLY A 275 60.12 -7.48 -65.89
CA GLY A 275 60.35 -8.87 -65.51
C GLY A 275 59.27 -9.45 -64.58
N SER A 276 58.40 -10.30 -65.12
CA SER A 276 57.42 -11.09 -64.38
C SER A 276 58.07 -12.27 -63.65
N GLY A 277 57.64 -12.59 -62.41
CA GLY A 277 57.89 -13.92 -61.83
C GLY A 277 57.87 -14.05 -60.30
N THR A 278 56.73 -14.57 -59.79
CA THR A 278 56.54 -15.52 -58.66
C THR A 278 56.90 -15.17 -57.21
N GLY A 279 55.93 -15.40 -56.30
CA GLY A 279 56.21 -15.72 -54.89
C GLY A 279 55.14 -15.27 -53.88
N SER A 280 54.01 -15.98 -53.81
CA SER A 280 53.02 -15.83 -52.74
C SER A 280 53.65 -16.21 -51.38
N GLY A 281 53.65 -15.27 -50.44
CA GLY A 281 54.12 -15.46 -49.06
C GLY A 281 53.38 -14.51 -48.14
N THR A 282 52.25 -14.96 -47.62
CA THR A 282 51.46 -14.31 -46.56
C THR A 282 52.30 -14.15 -45.28
N ARG A 283 52.48 -12.91 -44.80
CA ARG A 283 52.64 -12.61 -43.37
C ARG A 283 51.88 -11.33 -43.04
N ASP A 284 50.95 -11.51 -42.11
CA ASP A 284 49.99 -10.54 -41.60
C ASP A 284 50.64 -9.31 -40.93
N PRO A 285 49.93 -8.16 -40.90
CA PRO A 285 50.32 -6.99 -40.11
C PRO A 285 50.00 -7.17 -38.62
N PRO A 286 50.70 -6.47 -37.70
CA PRO A 286 50.36 -6.49 -36.28
C PRO A 286 49.05 -5.72 -36.00
N PRO A 287 48.30 -6.10 -34.94
CA PRO A 287 46.88 -5.80 -34.85
C PRO A 287 46.59 -4.43 -34.22
N TYR A 288 45.52 -3.79 -34.73
CA TYR A 288 44.83 -2.67 -34.11
C TYR A 288 44.20 -3.10 -32.77
N GLY A 289 44.47 -2.33 -31.72
CA GLY A 289 43.87 -2.47 -30.40
C GLY A 289 42.39 -2.03 -30.39
N THR A 290 41.60 -2.79 -29.65
CA THR A 290 40.15 -2.84 -29.58
C THR A 290 39.51 -1.65 -28.86
N PHE A 291 38.44 -1.11 -29.44
CA PHE A 291 37.44 -0.30 -28.75
C PHE A 291 36.51 -1.24 -27.97
N ASP A 292 36.58 -1.21 -26.64
CA ASP A 292 35.60 -1.86 -25.77
C ASP A 292 34.38 -0.95 -25.57
N ASN A 293 33.20 -1.45 -25.94
CA ASN A 293 31.90 -0.84 -25.71
C ASN A 293 31.09 -1.76 -24.78
N PRO A 294 30.69 -1.34 -23.56
CA PRO A 294 29.92 -2.20 -22.70
C PRO A 294 28.41 -2.07 -22.96
N SER A 295 27.86 -3.19 -23.45
CA SER A 295 26.60 -3.80 -22.99
C SER A 295 25.26 -3.12 -23.33
N ARG A 296 24.62 -3.64 -24.39
CA ARG A 296 23.15 -3.72 -24.51
C ARG A 296 22.73 -5.19 -24.35
N LYS A 297 22.06 -5.53 -23.25
CA LYS A 297 21.46 -6.87 -23.02
C LYS A 297 20.18 -7.04 -23.86
N PRO A 298 19.97 -8.18 -24.53
CA PRO A 298 18.65 -8.60 -24.96
C PRO A 298 17.90 -9.36 -23.86
N ARG A 299 16.61 -9.11 -23.84
CA ARG A 299 15.56 -9.62 -22.94
C ARG A 299 15.19 -11.04 -23.37
N ASN A 300 15.39 -12.03 -22.51
CA ASN A 300 14.85 -13.38 -22.75
C ASN A 300 13.53 -13.55 -21.99
N SER A 301 12.46 -13.80 -22.74
CA SER A 301 11.17 -14.24 -22.23
C SER A 301 11.24 -15.73 -22.00
N ASN A 302 10.92 -16.20 -20.80
CA ASN A 302 10.54 -17.60 -20.60
C ASN A 302 9.15 -17.65 -19.97
N LYS A 303 8.24 -18.30 -20.70
CA LYS A 303 6.89 -18.72 -20.31
C LYS A 303 6.96 -20.19 -19.87
N GLY A 304 6.09 -20.57 -18.93
CA GLY A 304 5.85 -21.93 -18.43
C GLY A 304 6.02 -21.93 -16.91
N GLY A 305 5.07 -22.31 -16.07
CA GLY A 305 3.93 -23.22 -16.20
C GLY A 305 3.89 -24.02 -14.90
N TYR A 306 2.67 -24.25 -14.37
CA TYR A 306 2.28 -24.77 -13.04
C TYR A 306 2.20 -23.75 -11.91
#